data_AF-A0A2D6E6I5-F1
#
_entry.id   AF-A0A2D6E6I5-F1
#
_cell.length_a   1.000
_cell.length_b   1.000
_cell.length_c   1.000
_cell.angle_alpha   90.00
_cell.angle_beta   90.00
_cell.angle_gamma   90.00
#
_symmetry.space_group_name_H-M   'P 1'
#
loop_
_entity.id
_entity.type
_entity.pdbx_description
1 polymer ?
#
loop_
_entity_poly.entity_id
_entity_poly.type
_entity_poly.pdbx_seq_one_letter_code
_entity_poly.pdbx_strand_id
1 'polypeptide(L)'
;MGTKRIGLSRQEHLFENLKRDLAMGGSSLRGTRRKVLRQTVFGAARTLTVAESGALILLDEDAVTNITLPIITSSDYIGVSYEFLETVVSDNARGIHTSWPADHFVGGVSNLFDAAGDTDVLVTFVSAGATDTTIRVDDNLANCGGGLGTNFTVTAIAARPLTTDPAALVWLVQGVKVAQAATDTGADTFRTALE
;
A
#
# COMPACT_ATOMS: atom_id res chain seq x y z
N MET A 1 -29.71 38.62 28.82
CA MET A 1 -29.34 37.43 28.01
C MET A 1 -28.02 37.66 27.27
N GLY A 2 -26.85 37.66 27.95
CA GLY A 2 -25.58 38.13 27.35
C GLY A 2 -24.35 37.22 27.53
N THR A 3 -24.43 36.13 28.30
CA THR A 3 -23.25 35.34 28.68
C THR A 3 -23.00 34.10 27.83
N LYS A 4 -24.01 33.61 27.09
CA LYS A 4 -23.87 32.39 26.25
C LYS A 4 -23.03 32.59 24.98
N ARG A 5 -22.94 33.81 24.44
CA ARG A 5 -22.16 34.12 23.21
C ARG A 5 -20.64 34.17 23.44
N ILE A 6 -20.20 34.48 24.66
CA ILE A 6 -18.77 34.58 25.02
C ILE A 6 -18.14 33.19 25.21
N GLY A 7 -18.95 32.18 25.55
CA GLY A 7 -18.50 30.79 25.66
C GLY A 7 -18.18 30.16 24.31
N LEU A 8 -19.01 30.43 23.28
CA LEU A 8 -18.81 29.90 21.93
C LEU A 8 -17.57 30.49 21.26
N SER A 9 -17.35 31.80 21.36
CA SER A 9 -16.19 32.45 20.73
C SER A 9 -14.86 31.99 21.32
N ARG A 10 -14.83 31.66 22.62
CA ARG A 10 -13.65 31.05 23.26
C ARG A 10 -13.41 29.62 22.80
N GLN A 11 -14.48 28.84 22.60
CA GLN A 11 -14.37 27.49 22.07
C GLN A 11 -13.90 27.49 20.61
N GLU A 12 -14.45 28.38 19.77
CA GLU A 12 -14.01 28.57 18.38
C GLU A 12 -12.53 28.96 18.30
N HIS A 13 -12.07 29.88 19.15
CA HIS A 13 -10.66 30.24 19.24
C HIS A 13 -9.77 29.09 19.72
N LEU A 14 -10.24 28.27 20.67
CA LEU A 14 -9.52 27.08 21.13
C LEU A 14 -9.46 26.02 20.03
N PHE A 15 -10.53 25.82 19.26
CA PHE A 15 -10.53 24.90 18.12
C PHE A 15 -9.65 25.39 16.97
N GLU A 16 -9.62 26.69 16.71
CA GLU A 16 -8.73 27.29 15.71
C GLU A 16 -7.26 27.19 16.13
N ASN A 17 -6.96 27.40 17.42
CA ASN A 17 -5.63 27.20 17.98
C ASN A 17 -5.23 25.72 17.99
N LEU A 18 -6.12 24.79 18.36
CA LEU A 18 -5.84 23.34 18.26
C LEU A 18 -5.57 22.91 16.81
N LYS A 19 -6.31 23.45 15.85
CA LYS A 19 -6.07 23.20 14.41
C LYS A 19 -4.71 23.74 13.96
N ARG A 20 -4.24 24.86 14.54
CA ARG A 20 -2.90 25.43 14.29
C ARG A 20 -1.77 24.69 15.02
N ASP A 21 -2.00 24.18 16.23
CA ASP A 21 -0.99 23.47 17.03
C ASP A 21 -0.71 22.03 16.56
N LEU A 22 -1.54 21.49 15.66
CA LEU A 22 -1.14 20.31 14.87
C LEU A 22 -0.11 20.64 13.78
N ALA A 23 0.35 21.89 13.68
CA ALA A 23 1.64 22.18 13.06
C ALA A 23 2.72 21.89 14.11
N MET A 24 3.17 20.64 14.18
CA MET A 24 4.10 20.10 15.18
C MET A 24 5.45 20.82 15.28
N GLY A 25 5.72 21.92 14.56
CA GLY A 25 6.81 22.87 14.83
C GLY A 25 8.23 22.27 14.93
N GLY A 26 8.45 21.07 14.41
CA GLY A 26 9.69 20.29 14.59
C GLY A 26 9.75 19.40 15.85
N SER A 27 8.73 19.41 16.70
CA SER A 27 8.54 18.46 17.80
C SER A 27 8.15 17.08 17.27
N SER A 28 8.70 16.02 17.86
CA SER A 28 8.35 14.63 17.54
C SER A 28 7.59 13.97 18.69
N LEU A 29 6.59 13.14 18.37
CA LEU A 29 5.94 12.29 19.36
C LEU A 29 6.88 11.13 19.68
N ARG A 30 7.43 11.13 20.90
CA ARG A 30 8.29 10.03 21.37
C ARG A 30 7.43 8.86 21.83
N GLY A 31 7.71 7.67 21.32
CA GLY A 31 7.06 6.42 21.75
C GLY A 31 5.89 5.97 20.88
N THR A 32 5.39 6.83 19.99
CA THR A 32 4.49 6.38 18.92
C THR A 32 5.28 5.58 17.89
N ARG A 33 4.93 4.30 17.74
CA ARG A 33 5.48 3.43 16.69
C ARG A 33 4.42 3.22 15.63
N ARG A 34 4.89 3.00 14.40
CA ARG A 34 4.04 2.54 13.31
C ARG A 34 3.37 1.22 13.68
N LYS A 35 2.10 1.08 13.36
CA LYS A 35 1.36 -0.18 13.54
C LYS A 35 1.97 -1.24 12.61
N VAL A 36 2.23 -2.43 13.14
CA VAL A 36 2.74 -3.56 12.36
C VAL A 36 1.66 -4.66 12.33
N LEU A 37 1.27 -5.06 11.13
CA LEU A 37 0.36 -6.16 10.85
C LEU A 37 1.20 -7.32 10.30
N ARG A 38 1.13 -8.49 10.94
CA ARG A 38 1.98 -9.63 10.59
C ARG A 38 1.17 -10.75 9.99
N GLN A 39 1.63 -11.31 8.87
CA GLN A 39 0.99 -12.44 8.20
C GLN A 39 0.79 -13.62 9.16
N THR A 40 1.80 -13.96 9.94
CA THR A 40 1.74 -14.98 11.01
C THR A 40 0.60 -14.80 12.02
N VAL A 41 0.03 -13.59 12.14
CA VAL A 41 -1.05 -13.28 13.09
C VAL A 41 -2.43 -13.35 12.43
N PHE A 42 -2.56 -12.94 11.16
CA PHE A 42 -3.85 -12.93 10.46
C PHE A 42 -4.08 -14.12 9.53
N GLY A 43 -3.05 -14.89 9.20
CA GLY A 43 -3.13 -16.10 8.38
C GLY A 43 -3.43 -15.83 6.90
N ALA A 44 -4.23 -16.70 6.29
CA ALA A 44 -4.38 -16.78 4.84
C ALA A 44 -5.13 -15.62 4.17
N ALA A 45 -5.90 -14.81 4.92
CA ALA A 45 -6.65 -13.71 4.35
C ALA A 45 -6.82 -12.54 5.31
N ARG A 46 -6.72 -11.31 4.79
CA ARG A 46 -6.98 -10.09 5.57
C ARG A 46 -7.51 -8.95 4.72
N THR A 47 -8.62 -8.36 5.15
CA THR A 47 -9.09 -7.08 4.63
C THR A 47 -8.56 -5.94 5.49
N LEU A 48 -7.83 -5.01 4.88
CA LEU A 48 -7.32 -3.80 5.52
C LEU A 48 -8.43 -2.76 5.64
N THR A 49 -8.31 -1.87 6.63
CA THR A 49 -9.28 -0.78 6.85
C THR A 49 -8.59 0.57 6.80
N VAL A 50 -9.30 1.63 6.37
CA VAL A 50 -8.74 3.00 6.29
C VAL A 50 -8.13 3.50 7.61
N ALA A 51 -8.61 3.01 8.75
CA ALA A 51 -8.07 3.33 10.08
C ALA A 51 -6.67 2.74 10.32
N GLU A 52 -6.23 1.80 9.49
CA GLU A 52 -4.91 1.18 9.53
C GLU A 52 -3.92 1.85 8.57
N SER A 53 -4.28 3.00 7.99
CA SER A 53 -3.37 3.81 7.18
C SER A 53 -2.04 4.06 7.89
N GLY A 54 -0.96 3.96 7.14
CA GLY A 54 0.41 4.03 7.61
C GLY A 54 0.94 2.74 8.22
N ALA A 55 0.19 1.62 8.25
CA ALA A 55 0.67 0.36 8.80
C ALA A 55 1.82 -0.27 7.96
N LEU A 56 2.69 -1.02 8.63
CA LEU A 56 3.64 -1.95 8.03
C LEU A 56 3.02 -3.33 8.00
N ILE A 57 2.88 -3.89 6.80
CA ILE A 57 2.42 -5.24 6.59
C ILE A 57 3.66 -6.10 6.39
N LEU A 58 3.94 -6.96 7.37
CA LEU A 58 5.01 -7.94 7.28
C LEU A 58 4.47 -9.24 6.68
N LEU A 59 5.04 -9.61 5.54
CA LEU A 59 4.88 -10.93 4.94
C LEU A 59 6.00 -11.80 5.52
N ASP A 60 5.65 -12.57 6.54
CA ASP A 60 6.59 -13.20 7.47
C ASP A 60 6.33 -14.70 7.72
N GLU A 61 5.61 -15.34 6.80
CA GLU A 61 5.31 -16.77 6.85
C GLU A 61 5.27 -17.37 5.44
N ASP A 62 5.93 -18.51 5.21
CA ASP A 62 5.85 -19.25 3.94
C ASP A 62 4.47 -19.91 3.79
N ALA A 63 3.48 -19.12 3.36
CA ALA A 63 2.09 -19.52 3.20
C ALA A 63 1.36 -18.60 2.21
N VAL A 64 0.35 -19.16 1.54
CA VAL A 64 -0.57 -18.41 0.69
C VAL A 64 -1.30 -17.36 1.53
N THR A 65 -1.29 -16.11 1.07
CA THR A 65 -1.93 -14.99 1.77
C THR A 65 -2.58 -14.02 0.83
N ASN A 66 -3.84 -13.69 1.06
CA ASN A 66 -4.58 -12.70 0.28
C ASN A 66 -4.94 -11.48 1.14
N ILE A 67 -4.42 -10.33 0.76
CA ILE A 67 -4.65 -9.07 1.45
C ILE A 67 -5.52 -8.18 0.58
N THR A 68 -6.67 -7.75 1.09
CA THR A 68 -7.59 -6.88 0.37
C THR A 68 -7.47 -5.45 0.88
N LEU A 69 -7.15 -4.51 -0.01
CA LEU A 69 -7.12 -3.07 0.27
C LEU A 69 -8.54 -2.53 0.50
N PRO A 70 -8.75 -1.53 1.37
CA PRO A 70 -10.09 -1.00 1.62
C PRO A 70 -10.68 -0.29 0.40
N ILE A 71 -12.00 -0.11 0.38
CA ILE A 71 -12.65 0.75 -0.62
C ILE A 71 -12.44 2.23 -0.22
N ILE A 72 -12.01 3.07 -1.16
CA ILE A 72 -11.84 4.51 -0.95
C ILE A 72 -13.12 5.24 -1.37
N THR A 73 -14.03 5.40 -0.41
CA THR A 73 -15.38 5.97 -0.66
C THR A 73 -15.48 7.49 -0.50
N SER A 74 -14.45 8.16 0.03
CA SER A 74 -14.45 9.60 0.30
C SER A 74 -13.11 10.21 -0.11
N SER A 75 -13.11 11.47 -0.54
CA SER A 75 -11.89 12.27 -0.77
C SER A 75 -11.03 12.40 0.48
N ASP A 76 -11.63 12.29 1.68
CA ASP A 76 -10.89 12.32 2.95
C ASP A 76 -9.99 11.10 3.17
N TYR A 77 -10.20 10.04 2.39
CA TYR A 77 -9.39 8.81 2.43
C TYR A 77 -8.30 8.80 1.35
N ILE A 78 -8.18 9.86 0.54
CA ILE A 78 -7.03 10.04 -0.35
C ILE A 78 -5.77 10.24 0.50
N GLY A 79 -4.69 9.54 0.16
CA GLY A 79 -3.46 9.48 0.93
C GLY A 79 -3.40 8.33 1.93
N VAL A 80 -4.46 7.52 2.07
CA VAL A 80 -4.38 6.25 2.83
C VAL A 80 -3.28 5.38 2.22
N SER A 81 -2.32 4.95 3.04
CA SER A 81 -1.15 4.23 2.57
C SER A 81 -0.85 2.98 3.39
N TYR A 82 -0.27 1.99 2.74
CA TYR A 82 0.19 0.74 3.34
C TYR A 82 1.53 0.39 2.73
N GLU A 83 2.48 -0.03 3.55
CA GLU A 83 3.73 -0.58 3.02
C GLU A 83 3.86 -2.04 3.41
N PHE A 84 4.26 -2.82 2.41
CA PHE A 84 4.44 -4.26 2.45
C PHE A 84 5.93 -4.54 2.47
N LEU A 85 6.34 -5.50 3.29
CA LEU A 85 7.72 -5.96 3.37
C LEU A 85 7.76 -7.48 3.45
N GLU A 86 8.52 -8.05 2.51
CA GLU A 86 8.86 -9.45 2.43
C GLU A 86 10.04 -9.77 3.36
N THR A 87 9.82 -10.62 4.36
CA THR A 87 10.86 -10.97 5.36
C THR A 87 11.24 -12.45 5.38
N VAL A 88 10.47 -13.28 4.68
CA VAL A 88 10.64 -14.73 4.59
C VAL A 88 10.42 -15.15 3.15
N VAL A 89 11.43 -15.79 2.55
CA VAL A 89 11.34 -16.43 1.22
C VAL A 89 10.11 -17.34 1.17
N SER A 90 9.31 -17.20 0.11
CA SER A 90 8.06 -17.94 -0.05
C SER A 90 7.76 -18.23 -1.50
N ASP A 91 7.63 -19.52 -1.80
CA ASP A 91 7.16 -20.04 -3.08
C ASP A 91 5.63 -20.03 -3.16
N ASN A 92 4.97 -19.63 -2.07
CA ASN A 92 3.52 -19.50 -2.03
C ASN A 92 3.09 -18.11 -2.50
N ALA A 93 2.10 -18.10 -3.39
CA ALA A 93 1.54 -16.87 -3.91
C ALA A 93 0.90 -16.00 -2.81
N ARG A 94 1.36 -14.75 -2.71
CA ARG A 94 0.75 -13.73 -1.87
C ARG A 94 0.17 -12.63 -2.74
N GLY A 95 -1.14 -12.40 -2.58
CA GLY A 95 -1.89 -11.45 -3.37
C GLY A 95 -2.27 -10.21 -2.56
N ILE A 96 -2.05 -9.02 -3.14
CA ILE A 96 -2.60 -7.77 -2.64
C ILE A 96 -3.64 -7.31 -3.67
N HIS A 97 -4.90 -7.28 -3.25
CA HIS A 97 -6.04 -7.07 -4.13
C HIS A 97 -6.74 -5.75 -3.82
N THR A 98 -7.22 -5.06 -4.84
CA THR A 98 -8.21 -4.00 -4.63
C THR A 98 -9.55 -4.63 -4.22
N SER A 99 -10.29 -3.99 -3.30
CA SER A 99 -11.61 -4.52 -2.88
C SER A 99 -12.68 -4.35 -3.94
N TRP A 100 -12.46 -3.48 -4.95
CA TRP A 100 -13.44 -3.18 -5.98
C TRP A 100 -12.85 -3.47 -7.36
N PRO A 101 -13.55 -4.21 -8.25
CA PRO A 101 -12.99 -4.62 -9.55
C PRO A 101 -12.63 -3.48 -10.51
N ALA A 102 -13.17 -2.27 -10.28
CA ALA A 102 -12.88 -1.10 -11.10
C ALA A 102 -11.86 -0.14 -10.45
N ASP A 103 -11.32 -0.50 -9.27
CA ASP A 103 -10.23 0.22 -8.64
C ASP A 103 -8.92 -0.41 -9.11
N HIS A 104 -8.16 0.34 -9.89
CA HIS A 104 -6.92 -0.13 -10.52
C HIS A 104 -5.68 0.51 -9.93
N PHE A 105 -4.56 -0.19 -10.12
CA PHE A 105 -3.24 0.30 -9.76
C PHE A 105 -2.67 1.24 -10.83
N VAL A 106 -1.83 2.17 -10.38
CA VAL A 106 -0.98 3.02 -11.22
C VAL A 106 0.40 3.13 -10.60
N GLY A 107 1.42 3.40 -11.41
CA GLY A 107 2.80 3.48 -10.95
C GLY A 107 3.56 2.19 -11.23
N GLY A 108 4.50 1.85 -10.37
CA GLY A 108 5.36 0.68 -10.57
C GLY A 108 6.46 0.54 -9.52
N VAL A 109 7.09 -0.62 -9.52
CA VAL A 109 8.24 -0.94 -8.66
C VAL A 109 9.51 -1.06 -9.49
N SER A 110 10.65 -0.71 -8.89
CA SER A 110 11.96 -0.99 -9.45
C SER A 110 12.30 -2.47 -9.26
N ASN A 111 12.79 -3.12 -10.31
CA ASN A 111 13.30 -4.48 -10.23
C ASN A 111 14.75 -4.49 -9.74
N LEU A 112 15.03 -5.28 -8.70
CA LEU A 112 16.38 -5.62 -8.23
C LEU A 112 16.56 -7.14 -8.24
N PHE A 113 17.81 -7.60 -8.20
CA PHE A 113 18.16 -9.02 -8.20
C PHE A 113 18.88 -9.42 -6.90
N ASP A 114 18.66 -10.65 -6.45
CA ASP A 114 19.24 -11.17 -5.19
C ASP A 114 20.71 -11.61 -5.32
N ALA A 115 21.19 -11.85 -6.55
CA ALA A 115 22.56 -12.27 -6.83
C ALA A 115 23.56 -11.11 -6.74
N ALA A 116 24.59 -11.28 -5.90
CA ALA A 116 25.68 -10.32 -5.79
C ALA A 116 26.53 -10.31 -7.08
N GLY A 117 26.63 -9.14 -7.72
CA GLY A 117 27.47 -8.94 -8.90
C GLY A 117 26.75 -9.03 -10.24
N ASP A 118 25.42 -9.12 -10.23
CA ASP A 118 24.66 -8.91 -11.46
C ASP A 118 24.83 -7.45 -11.93
N THR A 119 25.49 -7.28 -13.08
CA THR A 119 25.73 -5.97 -13.68
C THR A 119 24.55 -5.50 -14.52
N ASP A 120 23.59 -6.39 -14.80
CA ASP A 120 22.33 -6.04 -15.41
C ASP A 120 21.42 -5.45 -14.33
N VAL A 121 21.75 -4.25 -13.85
CA VAL A 121 20.79 -3.41 -13.13
C VAL A 121 19.77 -2.92 -14.16
N LEU A 122 18.88 -3.81 -14.56
CA LEU A 122 17.66 -3.46 -15.26
C LEU A 122 16.78 -2.75 -14.23
N VAL A 123 16.87 -1.42 -14.18
CA VAL A 123 15.82 -0.59 -13.57
C VAL A 123 14.60 -0.68 -14.49
N THR A 124 13.97 -1.85 -14.51
CA THR A 124 12.69 -2.04 -15.15
C THR A 124 11.65 -1.52 -14.17
N PHE A 125 11.02 -0.41 -14.54
CA PHE A 125 9.76 -0.04 -13.94
C PHE A 125 8.74 -1.06 -14.40
N VAL A 126 8.28 -1.90 -13.50
CA VAL A 126 7.13 -2.73 -13.80
C VAL A 126 5.91 -1.82 -13.71
N SER A 127 5.41 -1.37 -14.86
CA SER A 127 4.25 -0.47 -14.91
C SER A 127 2.98 -1.23 -14.56
N ALA A 128 2.21 -0.73 -13.60
CA ALA A 128 0.82 -1.11 -13.47
C ALA A 128 0.04 -0.67 -14.71
N GLY A 129 -0.69 -1.59 -15.34
CA GLY A 129 -1.64 -1.34 -16.39
C GLY A 129 -2.94 -0.76 -15.83
N ALA A 130 -3.67 -0.01 -16.66
CA ALA A 130 -4.90 0.70 -16.25
C ALA A 130 -6.05 -0.22 -15.79
N THR A 131 -5.88 -1.55 -15.85
CA THR A 131 -6.87 -2.55 -15.45
C THR A 131 -6.36 -3.52 -14.38
N ASP A 132 -5.17 -3.30 -13.82
CA ASP A 132 -4.58 -4.21 -12.83
C ASP A 132 -5.22 -4.02 -11.46
N THR A 133 -5.72 -5.12 -10.89
CA THR A 133 -6.41 -5.15 -9.59
C THR A 133 -5.70 -6.01 -8.56
N THR A 134 -4.64 -6.70 -8.95
CA THR A 134 -3.85 -7.58 -8.09
C THR A 134 -2.36 -7.32 -8.25
N ILE A 135 -1.67 -7.17 -7.12
CA ILE A 135 -0.22 -7.29 -7.00
C ILE A 135 0.07 -8.69 -6.48
N ARG A 136 0.96 -9.44 -7.13
CA ARG A 136 1.39 -10.77 -6.69
C ARG A 136 2.85 -10.73 -6.29
N VAL A 137 3.15 -11.44 -5.20
CA VAL A 137 4.50 -11.66 -4.66
C VAL A 137 4.65 -13.17 -4.47
N ASP A 138 5.63 -13.77 -5.13
CA ASP A 138 5.84 -15.23 -5.21
C ASP A 138 7.27 -15.50 -5.69
N ASP A 139 8.15 -15.96 -4.81
CA ASP A 139 9.59 -15.99 -5.05
C ASP A 139 10.01 -16.98 -6.15
N ASN A 140 9.20 -18.01 -6.41
CA ASN A 140 9.49 -19.06 -7.39
C ASN A 140 8.68 -18.91 -8.69
N LEU A 141 7.68 -18.02 -8.72
CA LEU A 141 6.94 -17.76 -9.95
C LEU A 141 7.72 -16.82 -10.86
N ALA A 142 8.00 -17.29 -12.08
CA ALA A 142 8.62 -16.50 -13.12
C ALA A 142 7.91 -15.14 -13.30
N ASN A 143 8.69 -14.06 -13.34
CA ASN A 143 8.21 -12.70 -13.54
C ASN A 143 7.34 -12.12 -12.41
N CYS A 144 7.22 -12.78 -11.26
CA CYS A 144 6.44 -12.27 -10.14
C CYS A 144 7.31 -11.45 -9.17
N GLY A 145 8.58 -11.82 -9.02
CA GLY A 145 9.42 -11.40 -7.91
C GLY A 145 8.85 -11.82 -6.55
N GLY A 146 9.50 -11.40 -5.47
CA GLY A 146 9.12 -11.82 -4.12
C GLY A 146 10.27 -12.35 -3.29
N GLY A 147 11.50 -12.08 -3.73
CA GLY A 147 12.68 -12.34 -2.93
C GLY A 147 12.69 -11.51 -1.65
N LEU A 148 13.47 -12.00 -0.69
CA LEU A 148 13.65 -11.37 0.61
C LEU A 148 14.04 -9.89 0.46
N GLY A 149 13.35 -9.00 1.18
CA GLY A 149 13.57 -7.57 1.10
C GLY A 149 12.75 -6.83 0.04
N THR A 150 11.93 -7.55 -0.76
CA THR A 150 10.87 -6.92 -1.56
C THR A 150 10.02 -6.01 -0.68
N ASN A 151 9.92 -4.73 -1.05
CA ASN A 151 9.19 -3.73 -0.30
C ASN A 151 8.50 -2.73 -1.22
N PHE A 152 7.23 -2.47 -0.98
CA PHE A 152 6.49 -1.49 -1.75
C PHE A 152 5.39 -0.85 -0.94
N THR A 153 5.07 0.38 -1.31
CA THR A 153 3.99 1.16 -0.73
C THR A 153 2.85 1.25 -1.73
N VAL A 154 1.63 1.09 -1.22
CA VAL A 154 0.39 1.29 -1.96
C VAL A 154 -0.34 2.47 -1.32
N THR A 155 -0.62 3.52 -2.09
CA THR A 155 -1.22 4.78 -1.62
C THR A 155 -2.46 5.13 -2.43
N ALA A 156 -3.57 5.41 -1.77
CA ALA A 156 -4.78 5.90 -2.42
C ALA A 156 -4.53 7.31 -2.98
N ILE A 157 -4.70 7.50 -4.29
CA ILE A 157 -4.52 8.80 -4.96
C ILE A 157 -5.82 9.42 -5.47
N ALA A 158 -6.86 8.60 -5.56
CA ALA A 158 -8.19 9.03 -5.91
C ALA A 158 -9.20 8.36 -4.99
N ALA A 159 -10.26 9.07 -4.65
CA ALA A 159 -11.47 8.42 -4.21
C ALA A 159 -12.20 7.90 -5.45
N ARG A 160 -12.98 6.83 -5.30
CA ARG A 160 -13.84 6.38 -6.40
C ARG A 160 -14.68 7.56 -6.91
N PRO A 161 -14.74 7.81 -8.24
CA PRO A 161 -15.77 8.66 -8.77
C PRO A 161 -17.13 7.95 -8.63
N LEU A 162 -18.17 8.73 -8.30
CA LEU A 162 -19.58 8.30 -8.31
C LEU A 162 -20.14 8.09 -9.73
N THR A 163 -19.33 8.18 -10.80
CA THR A 163 -19.83 8.15 -12.18
C THR A 163 -18.86 7.47 -13.16
N THR A 164 -19.36 6.39 -13.76
CA THR A 164 -19.15 5.88 -15.14
C THR A 164 -17.76 5.55 -15.68
N ASP A 165 -16.65 5.78 -15.00
CA ASP A 165 -15.34 5.33 -15.51
C ASP A 165 -15.09 3.86 -15.15
N PRO A 166 -15.06 2.93 -16.13
CA PRO A 166 -14.78 1.51 -15.87
C PRO A 166 -13.32 1.24 -15.48
N ALA A 167 -12.43 2.23 -15.59
CA ALA A 167 -10.99 2.07 -15.34
C ALA A 167 -10.41 3.16 -14.40
N ALA A 168 -10.96 3.29 -13.20
CA ALA A 168 -10.48 4.28 -12.24
C ALA A 168 -9.11 3.89 -11.65
N LEU A 169 -8.09 4.70 -11.90
CA LEU A 169 -6.79 4.59 -11.23
C LEU A 169 -6.92 5.12 -9.80
N VAL A 170 -6.93 4.22 -8.83
CA VAL A 170 -7.20 4.54 -7.42
C VAL A 170 -5.94 4.43 -6.57
N TRP A 171 -5.07 3.47 -6.88
CA TRP A 171 -3.97 3.08 -6.02
C TRP A 171 -2.62 3.28 -6.69
N LEU A 172 -1.82 4.22 -6.19
CA LEU A 172 -0.43 4.38 -6.58
C LEU A 172 0.43 3.30 -5.92
N VAL A 173 1.24 2.60 -6.70
CA VAL A 173 2.23 1.63 -6.22
C VAL A 173 3.64 2.13 -6.52
N GLN A 174 4.50 2.09 -5.50
CA GLN A 174 5.90 2.50 -5.61
C GLN A 174 6.77 1.66 -4.67
N GLY A 175 7.98 1.30 -5.10
CA GLY A 175 8.91 0.56 -4.27
C GLY A 175 9.89 -0.26 -5.07
N VAL A 176 10.34 -1.34 -4.46
CA VAL A 176 11.34 -2.27 -4.99
C VAL A 176 10.80 -3.68 -4.88
N LYS A 177 10.92 -4.44 -5.96
CA LYS A 177 10.80 -5.90 -5.92
C LYS A 177 12.18 -6.53 -6.08
N VAL A 178 12.38 -7.66 -5.41
CA VAL A 178 13.58 -8.49 -5.56
C VAL A 178 13.19 -9.72 -6.37
N ALA A 179 13.92 -9.99 -7.43
CA ALA A 179 13.77 -11.14 -8.29
C ALA A 179 14.97 -12.09 -8.17
N GLN A 180 14.74 -13.38 -8.33
CA GLN A 180 15.77 -14.42 -8.26
C GLN A 180 16.58 -14.60 -9.56
N ALA A 181 16.13 -14.01 -10.68
CA ALA A 181 16.76 -14.19 -11.98
C ALA A 181 16.76 -12.90 -12.80
N ALA A 182 17.85 -12.61 -13.49
CA ALA A 182 18.01 -11.49 -14.43
C ALA A 182 16.94 -11.45 -15.53
N THR A 183 16.33 -12.60 -15.84
CA THR A 183 15.25 -12.73 -16.83
C THR A 183 13.87 -12.36 -16.27
N ASP A 184 13.73 -12.10 -14.97
CA ASP A 184 12.47 -11.67 -14.38
C ASP A 184 12.16 -10.24 -14.82
N THR A 185 11.09 -10.10 -15.60
CA THR A 185 10.65 -8.82 -16.15
C THR A 185 9.59 -8.12 -15.28
N GLY A 186 8.98 -8.82 -14.32
CA GLY A 186 7.81 -8.32 -13.59
C GLY A 186 6.47 -8.41 -14.27
N ALA A 187 6.39 -9.05 -15.43
CA ALA A 187 5.14 -9.20 -16.16
C ALA A 187 4.01 -9.84 -15.34
N ASP A 188 4.32 -10.67 -14.33
CA ASP A 188 3.32 -11.35 -13.49
C ASP A 188 3.11 -10.67 -12.12
N THR A 189 3.89 -9.62 -11.81
CA THR A 189 3.76 -8.87 -10.55
C THR A 189 2.45 -8.09 -10.49
N PHE A 190 2.04 -7.43 -11.59
CA PHE A 190 0.79 -6.69 -11.67
C PHE A 190 -0.13 -7.35 -12.69
N ARG A 191 -1.37 -7.62 -12.29
CA ARG A 191 -2.34 -8.29 -13.15
C ARG A 191 -3.76 -7.87 -12.83
N THR A 192 -4.62 -7.94 -13.82
CA THR A 192 -6.06 -8.09 -13.62
C THR A 192 -6.31 -9.41 -12.89
N ALA A 193 -7.19 -9.41 -11.89
CA ALA A 193 -7.60 -10.65 -11.21
C ALA A 193 -7.99 -11.72 -12.25
N LEU A 194 -7.29 -12.85 -12.21
CA LEU A 194 -7.68 -14.05 -12.95
C LEU A 194 -8.85 -14.70 -12.20
N GLU A 195 -9.89 -15.07 -12.95
CA GLU A 195 -10.88 -16.05 -12.51
C GLU A 195 -10.21 -17.36 -12.07
#